data_AF-A0A317M5L2-F1
#
_entry.id   AF-A0A317M5L2-F1
#
_cell.length_a   1.000
_cell.length_b   1.000
_cell.length_c   1.000
_cell.angle_alpha   90.00
_cell.angle_beta   90.00
_cell.angle_gamma   90.00
#
_symmetry.space_group_name_H-M   'P 1'
#
loop_
_entity.id
_entity.type
_entity.pdbx_description
1 polymer ?
#
loop_
_entity_poly.entity_id
_entity_poly.type
_entity_poly.pdbx_seq_one_letter_code
_entity_poly.pdbx_strand_id
1 'polypeptide(L)'
;MKPFTFHHKLLLAILCCLAATQGYSQDRLKTFKDSSGISIYSIYRDDTLLIKCDTAFILNKTTFNIYKKFYDKTRQGNSSFKGIMDSYESMIHQQDTMLRQKEFYYQQLKQQFDSLSGSSLAFMDRTSLSLQGISSSLDKATSSLVETQKLLEDSRKMLEEERKKRNSRALKFGIGGAVIGALVAALIAGN
;
A
#
# COMPACT_ATOMS: atom_id res chain seq x y z
N MET A 1 -9.08 22.50 95.94
CA MET A 1 -8.48 22.75 94.61
C MET A 1 -6.97 22.59 94.75
N LYS A 2 -6.40 21.48 94.28
CA LYS A 2 -4.95 21.20 94.43
C LYS A 2 -4.16 22.05 93.40
N PRO A 3 -3.07 22.71 93.80
CA PRO A 3 -2.27 23.50 92.88
C PRO A 3 -1.63 22.58 91.85
N PHE A 4 -1.90 22.83 90.57
CA PHE A 4 -1.24 22.13 89.46
C PHE A 4 0.27 22.27 89.62
N THR A 5 0.92 21.15 89.88
CA THR A 5 2.33 21.03 90.25
C THR A 5 3.24 21.41 89.09
N PHE A 6 4.44 21.90 89.43
CA PHE A 6 5.52 22.36 88.55
C PHE A 6 5.77 21.44 87.33
N HIS A 7 5.50 20.15 87.47
CA HIS A 7 5.59 19.15 86.41
C HIS A 7 4.65 19.42 85.21
N HIS A 8 3.46 19.97 85.41
CA HIS A 8 2.55 20.31 84.30
C HIS A 8 3.09 21.49 83.46
N LYS A 9 3.72 22.48 84.12
CA LYS A 9 4.34 23.61 83.40
C LYS A 9 5.58 23.17 82.63
N LEU A 10 6.38 22.27 83.19
CA LEU A 10 7.54 21.68 82.51
C LEU A 10 7.10 20.86 81.28
N LEU A 11 6.04 20.05 81.43
CA LEU A 11 5.55 19.19 80.35
C LEU A 11 4.92 20.03 79.22
N LEU A 12 4.22 21.12 79.56
CA LEU A 12 3.72 22.09 78.58
C LEU A 12 4.86 22.80 77.83
N ALA A 13 5.94 23.18 78.52
CA ALA A 13 7.10 23.81 77.90
C ALA A 13 7.82 22.86 76.93
N ILE A 14 7.98 21.58 77.30
CA ILE A 14 8.56 20.55 76.44
C ILE A 14 7.67 20.31 75.20
N LEU A 15 6.35 20.28 75.37
CA LEU A 15 5.41 20.13 74.26
C LEU A 15 5.47 21.33 73.29
N CYS A 16 5.59 22.56 73.80
CA CYS A 16 5.76 23.75 72.97
C CYS A 16 7.10 23.76 72.22
N CYS A 17 8.19 23.30 72.84
CA CYS A 17 9.48 23.17 72.16
C CYS A 17 9.45 22.10 71.05
N LEU A 18 8.73 21.00 71.24
CA LEU A 18 8.55 19.96 70.22
C LEU A 18 7.61 20.38 69.08
N ALA A 19 6.65 21.28 69.34
CA ALA A 19 5.80 21.85 68.29
C ALA A 19 6.54 22.92 67.46
N ALA A 20 7.45 23.69 68.07
CA ALA A 20 8.23 24.70 67.37
C ALA A 20 9.23 24.11 66.36
N THR A 21 9.70 22.86 66.54
CA THR A 21 10.61 22.21 65.60
C THR A 21 9.91 21.66 64.35
N GLN A 22 8.58 21.47 64.37
CA GLN A 22 7.83 20.99 63.22
C GLN A 22 7.41 22.10 62.24
N GLY A 23 7.61 23.38 62.60
CA GLY A 23 7.28 24.53 61.74
C GLY A 23 8.40 25.00 60.80
N TYR A 24 9.60 24.41 60.88
CA TYR A 24 10.77 24.85 60.10
C TYR A 24 11.05 24.06 58.82
N SER A 25 10.15 23.15 58.40
CA SER A 25 10.40 22.28 57.23
C SER A 25 9.99 22.89 55.88
N GLN A 26 9.39 24.09 55.84
CA GLN A 26 9.13 24.80 54.59
C GLN A 26 10.28 25.78 54.33
N ASP A 27 11.40 25.22 53.88
CA ASP A 27 12.57 26.01 53.54
C ASP A 27 12.26 26.87 52.29
N ARG A 28 12.20 28.18 52.54
CA ARG A 28 12.36 29.32 51.61
C ARG A 28 11.87 29.13 50.17
N LEU A 29 10.73 29.75 49.85
CA LEU A 29 10.28 30.04 48.48
C LEU A 29 11.42 30.67 47.65
N LYS A 30 12.00 29.91 46.72
CA LYS A 30 13.06 30.41 45.81
C LYS A 30 12.38 31.05 44.59
N THR A 31 12.55 32.36 44.45
CA THR A 31 11.97 33.13 43.33
C THR A 31 13.03 33.45 42.29
N PHE A 32 12.80 33.07 41.04
CA PHE A 32 13.67 33.39 39.90
C PHE A 32 12.99 34.48 39.06
N LYS A 33 13.58 35.67 38.99
CA LYS A 33 13.06 36.83 38.23
C LYS A 33 13.93 37.23 37.04
N ASP A 34 15.15 36.71 36.97
CA ASP A 34 16.10 37.05 35.91
C ASP A 34 16.08 35.97 34.83
N SER A 35 15.79 36.40 33.59
CA SER A 35 15.79 35.54 32.39
C SER A 35 17.16 35.47 31.72
N SER A 36 18.15 36.24 32.18
CA SER A 36 19.43 36.45 31.48
C SER A 36 20.63 35.75 32.12
N GLY A 37 20.48 35.22 33.34
CA GLY A 37 21.56 34.56 34.09
C GLY A 37 21.50 33.03 34.08
N ILE A 38 22.62 32.38 33.73
CA ILE A 38 22.79 30.92 33.88
C ILE A 38 23.29 30.63 35.30
N SER A 39 22.41 30.10 36.17
CA SER A 39 22.73 29.82 37.59
C SER A 39 22.32 28.41 38.01
N ILE A 40 23.15 27.77 38.84
CA ILE A 40 22.89 26.43 39.39
C ILE A 40 22.29 26.60 40.78
N TYR A 41 21.14 25.99 41.02
CA TYR A 41 20.51 25.97 42.34
C TYR A 41 20.34 24.52 42.81
N SER A 42 20.68 24.28 44.07
CA SER A 42 20.32 23.04 44.75
C SER A 42 18.88 23.17 45.26
N ILE A 43 18.03 22.26 44.81
CA ILE A 43 16.60 22.20 45.17
C ILE A 43 16.38 20.83 45.79
N TYR A 44 15.83 20.80 47.00
CA TYR A 44 15.56 19.57 47.72
C TYR A 44 14.09 19.19 47.60
N ARG A 45 13.77 17.93 47.97
CA ARG A 45 12.39 17.47 48.03
C ARG A 45 11.63 18.34 49.03
N ASP A 46 10.43 18.76 48.64
CA ASP A 46 9.53 19.67 49.37
C ASP A 46 9.88 21.18 49.28
N ASP A 47 10.92 21.57 48.52
CA ASP A 47 11.15 22.97 48.15
C ASP A 47 10.09 23.45 47.13
N THR A 48 9.59 24.69 47.30
CA THR A 48 8.70 25.34 46.33
C THR A 48 9.46 26.38 45.50
N LEU A 49 9.36 26.29 44.17
CA LEU A 49 10.01 27.18 43.21
C LEU A 49 8.99 28.10 42.55
N LEU A 50 9.31 29.40 42.49
CA LEU A 50 8.52 30.39 41.77
C LEU A 50 9.33 30.98 40.63
N ILE A 51 9.02 30.55 39.41
CA ILE A 51 9.68 30.97 38.18
C ILE A 51 8.87 32.11 37.57
N LYS A 52 9.44 33.31 37.51
CA LYS A 52 8.82 34.52 36.92
C LYS A 52 9.53 34.92 35.63
N CYS A 53 9.71 33.97 34.73
CA CYS A 53 10.28 34.17 33.40
C CYS A 53 9.51 33.36 32.36
N ASP A 54 9.55 33.80 31.10
CA ASP A 54 8.72 33.25 30.02
C ASP A 54 9.09 31.80 29.67
N THR A 55 10.36 31.42 29.85
CA THR A 55 10.86 30.06 29.62
C THR A 55 11.85 29.67 30.70
N ALA A 56 11.72 28.45 31.22
CA ALA A 56 12.65 27.88 32.18
C ALA A 56 12.92 26.40 31.88
N PHE A 57 14.19 26.02 31.95
CA PHE A 57 14.64 24.66 31.75
C PHE A 57 15.20 24.11 33.06
N ILE A 58 14.56 23.06 33.59
CA ILE A 58 15.04 22.36 34.78
C ILE A 58 15.93 21.21 34.32
N LEU A 59 17.20 21.25 34.71
CA LEU A 59 18.20 20.27 34.32
C LEU A 59 18.88 19.67 35.55
N ASN A 60 19.21 18.39 35.47
CA ASN A 60 20.12 17.77 36.44
C ASN A 60 21.49 18.47 36.38
N LYS A 61 22.15 18.63 37.53
CA LYS A 61 23.51 19.19 37.67
C LYS A 61 24.50 18.61 36.66
N THR A 62 24.50 17.29 36.44
CA THR A 62 25.41 16.64 35.48
C THR A 62 25.16 17.12 34.06
N THR A 63 23.90 17.09 33.63
CA THR A 63 23.46 17.54 32.30
C THR A 63 23.75 19.03 32.10
N PHE A 64 23.44 19.85 33.09
CA PHE A 64 23.72 21.28 33.07
C PHE A 64 25.21 21.58 32.89
N ASN A 65 26.09 20.90 33.63
CA ASN A 65 27.54 21.10 33.52
C ASN A 65 28.06 20.77 32.12
N ILE A 66 27.49 19.74 31.49
CA ILE A 66 27.81 19.37 30.11
C ILE A 66 27.39 20.50 29.17
N TYR A 67 26.14 20.95 29.22
CA TYR A 67 25.65 22.06 28.39
C TYR A 67 26.43 23.35 28.59
N LYS A 68 26.71 23.73 29.85
CA LYS A 68 27.49 24.94 30.17
C LYS A 68 28.91 24.85 29.61
N LYS A 69 29.58 23.70 29.79
CA LYS A 69 30.93 23.48 29.25
C LYS A 69 30.96 23.58 27.72
N PHE A 70 29.89 23.15 27.04
CA PHE A 70 29.76 23.30 25.59
C PHE A 70 29.50 24.75 25.20
N TYR A 71 28.54 25.42 25.83
CA TYR A 71 28.24 26.83 25.60
C TYR A 71 29.48 27.71 25.75
N ASP A 72 30.25 27.51 26.83
CA ASP A 72 31.47 28.27 27.10
C ASP A 72 32.54 28.02 26.02
N LYS A 73 32.71 26.77 25.55
CA LYS A 73 33.65 26.43 24.48
C LYS A 73 33.27 27.03 23.12
N THR A 74 31.98 27.08 22.81
CA THR A 74 31.46 27.73 21.60
C THR A 74 31.67 29.24 21.67
N ARG A 75 31.40 29.86 22.83
CA ARG A 75 31.58 31.31 23.05
C ARG A 75 33.05 31.73 23.01
N GLN A 76 33.96 30.83 23.41
CA GLN A 76 35.41 31.04 23.34
C GLN A 76 35.99 30.81 21.93
N GLY A 77 35.17 30.51 20.92
CA GLY A 77 35.62 30.42 19.52
C GLY A 77 36.56 29.25 19.26
N ASN A 78 36.47 28.15 20.03
CA ASN A 78 37.36 27.01 19.86
C ASN A 78 37.12 26.35 18.47
N SER A 79 38.08 26.54 17.56
CA SER A 79 37.97 26.18 16.13
C SER A 79 37.65 24.70 15.90
N SER A 80 38.17 23.82 16.76
CA SER A 80 37.95 22.38 16.67
C SER A 80 36.49 22.01 16.95
N PHE A 81 35.81 22.71 17.85
CA PHE A 81 34.40 22.47 18.15
C PHE A 81 33.47 23.06 17.07
N LYS A 82 33.81 24.25 16.56
CA LYS A 82 33.11 24.83 15.41
C LYS A 82 33.15 23.88 14.21
N GLY A 83 34.32 23.33 13.89
CA GLY A 83 34.46 22.34 12.81
C GLY A 83 33.63 21.06 13.02
N ILE A 84 33.48 20.59 14.27
CA ILE A 84 32.60 19.45 14.59
C ILE A 84 31.14 19.81 14.38
N MET A 85 30.68 20.99 14.84
CA MET A 85 29.29 21.41 14.62
C MET A 85 28.98 21.66 13.15
N ASP A 86 29.87 22.31 12.41
CA ASP A 86 29.75 22.50 10.97
C ASP A 86 29.69 21.13 10.24
N SER A 87 30.43 20.13 10.72
CA SER A 87 30.40 18.77 10.19
C SER A 87 29.07 18.05 10.48
N TYR A 88 28.53 18.19 11.69
CA TYR A 88 27.21 17.65 12.04
C TYR A 88 26.10 18.30 11.23
N GLU A 89 26.13 19.63 11.09
CA GLU A 89 25.15 20.36 10.29
C GLU A 89 25.21 19.96 8.81
N SER A 90 26.42 19.84 8.25
CA SER A 90 26.62 19.31 6.89
C SER A 90 26.08 17.90 6.72
N MET A 91 26.31 17.01 7.69
CA MET A 91 25.82 15.63 7.66
C MET A 91 24.29 15.55 7.72
N ILE A 92 23.66 16.38 8.56
CA ILE A 92 22.19 16.52 8.61
C ILE A 92 21.66 17.02 7.26
N HIS A 93 22.30 18.04 6.69
CA HIS A 93 21.90 18.59 5.39
C HIS A 93 22.02 17.56 4.25
N GLN A 94 23.08 16.75 4.28
CA GLN A 94 23.29 15.68 3.31
C GLN A 94 22.24 14.57 3.49
N GLN A 95 21.89 14.22 4.73
CA GLN A 95 20.84 13.24 5.01
C GLN A 95 19.48 13.71 4.50
N ASP A 96 19.12 14.97 4.74
CA ASP A 96 17.87 15.55 4.23
C ASP A 96 17.82 15.56 2.69
N THR A 97 18.95 15.87 2.05
CA THR A 97 19.07 15.84 0.59
C THR A 97 18.89 14.42 0.05
N MET A 98 19.51 13.44 0.69
CA MET A 98 19.39 12.03 0.32
C MET A 98 17.96 11.52 0.50
N LEU A 99 17.27 11.92 1.57
CA LEU A 99 15.85 11.58 1.79
C LEU A 99 14.96 12.15 0.68
N ARG A 100 15.16 13.42 0.31
CA ARG A 100 14.43 14.05 -0.80
C ARG A 100 14.68 13.34 -2.13
N GLN A 101 15.93 12.97 -2.42
CA GLN A 101 16.26 12.22 -3.63
C GLN A 101 15.58 10.84 -3.64
N LYS A 102 15.60 10.12 -2.51
CA LYS A 102 14.92 8.82 -2.41
C LYS A 102 13.42 8.92 -2.63
N GLU A 103 12.78 9.93 -2.04
CA GLU A 103 11.35 10.19 -2.25
C GLU A 103 11.05 10.45 -3.73
N PHE A 104 11.87 11.28 -4.39
CA PHE A 104 11.74 11.53 -5.82
C PHE A 104 11.86 10.25 -6.67
N TYR A 105 12.88 9.42 -6.40
CA TYR A 105 13.04 8.15 -7.12
C TYR A 105 11.89 7.18 -6.86
N TYR A 106 11.38 7.14 -5.63
CA TYR A 106 10.22 6.31 -5.29
C TYR A 106 8.99 6.73 -6.07
N GLN A 107 8.71 8.04 -6.16
CA GLN A 107 7.57 8.54 -6.93
C GLN A 107 7.70 8.25 -8.42
N GLN A 108 8.90 8.38 -9.00
CA GLN A 108 9.14 7.99 -10.39
C GLN A 108 8.91 6.50 -10.62
N LEU A 109 9.44 5.64 -9.74
CA LEU A 109 9.28 4.19 -9.85
C LEU A 109 7.79 3.80 -9.75
N LYS A 110 7.06 4.43 -8.82
CA LYS A 110 5.62 4.24 -8.66
C LYS A 110 4.86 4.62 -9.93
N GLN A 111 5.14 5.78 -10.52
CA GLN A 111 4.51 6.18 -11.79
C GLN A 111 4.78 5.19 -12.92
N GLN A 112 6.02 4.69 -13.04
CA GLN A 112 6.35 3.68 -14.05
C GLN A 112 5.61 2.36 -13.80
N PHE A 113 5.53 1.94 -12.54
CA PHE A 113 4.80 0.73 -12.15
C PHE A 113 3.31 0.85 -12.43
N ASP A 114 2.68 1.96 -12.04
CA ASP A 114 1.26 2.23 -12.29
C ASP A 114 0.95 2.25 -13.80
N SER A 115 1.82 2.88 -14.60
CA SER A 115 1.70 2.89 -16.06
C SER A 115 1.86 1.49 -16.68
N LEU A 116 2.81 0.70 -16.18
CA LEU A 116 3.03 -0.67 -16.65
C LEU A 116 1.84 -1.57 -16.28
N SER A 117 1.37 -1.47 -15.04
CA SER A 117 0.20 -2.20 -14.56
C SER A 117 -1.04 -1.87 -15.39
N GLY A 118 -1.32 -0.59 -15.61
CA GLY A 118 -2.43 -0.15 -16.46
C GLY A 118 -2.32 -0.65 -17.90
N SER A 119 -1.11 -0.61 -18.48
CA SER A 119 -0.87 -1.11 -19.84
C SER A 119 -1.03 -2.63 -19.92
N SER A 120 -0.61 -3.36 -18.89
CA SER A 120 -0.72 -4.82 -18.81
C SER A 120 -2.19 -5.26 -18.68
N LEU A 121 -2.97 -4.57 -17.84
CA LEU A 121 -4.42 -4.78 -17.73
C LEU A 121 -5.12 -4.51 -19.07
N ALA A 122 -4.82 -3.37 -19.72
CA ALA A 122 -5.40 -3.05 -21.02
C ALA A 122 -5.01 -4.08 -22.11
N PHE A 123 -3.79 -4.61 -22.06
CA PHE A 123 -3.36 -5.68 -22.95
C PHE A 123 -4.10 -6.99 -22.68
N MET A 124 -4.31 -7.35 -21.40
CA MET A 124 -5.10 -8.51 -21.01
C MET A 124 -6.56 -8.39 -21.49
N ASP A 125 -7.18 -7.22 -21.33
CA ASP A 125 -8.56 -6.99 -21.79
C ASP A 125 -8.69 -7.14 -23.31
N ARG A 126 -7.75 -6.54 -24.07
CA ARG A 126 -7.71 -6.70 -25.53
C ARG A 126 -7.49 -8.15 -25.95
N THR A 127 -6.65 -8.88 -25.23
CA THR A 127 -6.39 -10.29 -25.48
C THR A 127 -7.65 -11.12 -25.21
N SER A 128 -8.35 -10.85 -24.11
CA SER A 128 -9.60 -11.53 -23.75
C SER A 128 -10.69 -11.30 -24.80
N LEU A 129 -10.88 -10.04 -25.23
CA LEU A 129 -11.80 -9.71 -26.32
C LEU A 129 -11.43 -10.39 -27.64
N SER A 130 -10.15 -10.44 -27.98
CA SER A 130 -9.67 -11.12 -29.18
C SER A 130 -9.92 -12.62 -29.12
N LEU A 131 -9.66 -13.27 -27.97
CA LEU A 131 -9.95 -14.69 -27.74
C LEU A 131 -11.45 -14.98 -27.84
N GLN A 132 -12.29 -14.10 -27.32
CA GLN A 132 -13.75 -14.24 -27.43
C GLN A 132 -14.21 -14.13 -28.89
N GLY A 133 -13.63 -13.22 -29.68
CA GLY A 133 -13.86 -13.11 -31.12
C GLY A 133 -13.41 -14.34 -31.90
N ILE A 134 -12.24 -14.92 -31.54
CA ILE A 134 -11.74 -16.17 -32.12
C ILE A 134 -12.67 -17.33 -31.80
N SER A 135 -13.12 -17.47 -30.54
CA SER A 135 -14.08 -18.49 -30.13
C SER A 135 -15.37 -18.39 -30.96
N SER A 136 -15.94 -17.20 -31.09
CA SER A 136 -17.14 -16.98 -31.91
C SER A 136 -16.93 -17.34 -33.38
N SER A 137 -15.75 -17.06 -33.92
CA SER A 137 -15.39 -17.40 -35.31
C SER A 137 -15.25 -18.91 -35.50
N LEU A 138 -14.67 -19.61 -34.52
CA LEU A 138 -14.58 -21.08 -34.52
C LEU A 138 -15.95 -21.73 -34.41
N ASP A 139 -16.84 -21.20 -33.57
CA ASP A 139 -18.22 -21.70 -33.45
C ASP A 139 -18.98 -21.56 -34.78
N LYS A 140 -18.85 -20.42 -35.45
CA LYS A 140 -19.43 -20.20 -36.78
C LYS A 140 -18.84 -21.14 -37.82
N ALA A 141 -17.52 -21.30 -37.87
CA ALA A 141 -16.87 -22.21 -38.81
C ALA A 141 -17.31 -23.66 -38.57
N THR A 142 -17.44 -24.07 -37.32
CA THR A 142 -17.97 -25.39 -36.94
C THR A 142 -19.41 -25.56 -37.41
N SER A 143 -20.27 -24.57 -37.17
CA SER A 143 -21.65 -24.59 -37.65
C SER A 143 -21.73 -24.70 -39.17
N SER A 144 -20.94 -23.90 -39.90
CA SER A 144 -20.90 -23.97 -41.37
C SER A 144 -20.36 -25.31 -41.88
N LEU A 145 -19.39 -25.92 -41.20
CA LEU A 145 -18.89 -27.25 -41.54
C LEU A 145 -19.96 -28.32 -41.34
N VAL A 146 -20.72 -28.26 -40.23
CA VAL A 146 -21.84 -29.18 -39.97
C VAL A 146 -22.93 -29.03 -41.03
N GLU A 147 -23.29 -27.79 -41.39
CA GLU A 147 -24.27 -27.51 -42.44
C GLU A 147 -23.79 -28.00 -43.81
N THR A 148 -22.51 -27.80 -44.12
CA THR A 148 -21.91 -28.29 -45.38
C THR A 148 -21.87 -29.82 -45.44
N GLN A 149 -21.57 -30.50 -44.33
CA GLN A 149 -21.66 -31.96 -44.26
C GLN A 149 -23.09 -32.44 -44.52
N LYS A 150 -24.09 -31.77 -43.94
CA LYS A 150 -25.50 -32.09 -44.18
C LYS A 150 -25.88 -31.90 -45.66
N LEU A 151 -25.48 -30.78 -46.27
CA LEU A 151 -25.70 -30.52 -47.70
C LEU A 151 -25.00 -31.55 -48.59
N LEU A 152 -23.80 -32.01 -48.22
CA LEU A 152 -23.09 -33.08 -48.94
C LEU A 152 -23.81 -34.43 -48.81
N GLU A 153 -24.35 -34.74 -47.64
CA GLU A 153 -25.14 -35.95 -47.42
C GLU A 153 -26.45 -35.92 -48.23
N ASP A 154 -27.15 -34.78 -48.21
CA ASP A 154 -28.36 -34.57 -49.01
C ASP A 154 -28.05 -34.62 -50.51
N SER A 155 -26.94 -34.02 -50.94
CA SER A 155 -26.47 -34.11 -52.34
C SER A 155 -26.14 -35.55 -52.75
N ARG A 156 -25.55 -36.35 -51.85
CA ARG A 156 -25.33 -37.78 -52.08
C ARG A 156 -26.64 -38.55 -52.23
N LYS A 157 -27.60 -38.34 -51.32
CA LYS A 157 -28.94 -38.96 -51.41
C LYS A 157 -29.64 -38.57 -52.70
N MET A 158 -29.59 -37.30 -53.08
CA MET A 158 -30.19 -36.80 -54.31
C MET A 158 -29.52 -37.40 -55.56
N LEU A 159 -28.19 -37.57 -55.56
CA LEU A 159 -27.45 -38.27 -56.62
C LEU A 159 -27.79 -39.76 -56.69
N GLU A 160 -27.98 -40.44 -55.56
CA GLU A 160 -28.41 -41.84 -55.52
C GLU A 160 -29.85 -42.01 -56.04
N GLU A 161 -30.75 -41.11 -55.66
CA GLU A 161 -32.12 -41.08 -56.17
C GLU A 161 -32.17 -40.80 -57.67
N GLU A 162 -31.41 -39.82 -58.16
CA GLU A 162 -31.24 -39.54 -59.59
C GLU A 162 -30.67 -40.77 -60.33
N ARG A 163 -29.64 -41.43 -59.79
CA ARG A 163 -29.11 -42.69 -60.35
C ARG A 163 -30.18 -43.77 -60.43
N LYS A 164 -30.94 -43.97 -59.35
CA LYS A 164 -32.01 -44.99 -59.29
C LYS A 164 -33.12 -44.67 -60.28
N LYS A 165 -33.51 -43.40 -60.40
CA LYS A 165 -34.54 -42.92 -61.32
C LYS A 165 -34.08 -43.00 -62.78
N ARG A 166 -32.83 -42.65 -63.07
CA ARG A 166 -32.21 -42.82 -64.39
C ARG A 166 -32.13 -44.30 -64.78
N ASN A 167 -31.72 -45.18 -63.87
CA ASN A 167 -31.69 -46.61 -64.12
C ASN A 167 -33.11 -47.16 -64.38
N SER A 168 -34.11 -46.72 -63.61
CA SER A 168 -35.51 -47.11 -63.84
C SER A 168 -36.07 -46.60 -65.17
N ARG A 169 -35.65 -45.41 -65.63
CA ARG A 169 -36.03 -44.87 -66.94
C ARG A 169 -35.36 -45.64 -68.07
N ALA A 170 -34.06 -45.94 -67.95
CA ALA A 170 -33.33 -46.74 -68.93
C ALA A 170 -33.97 -48.13 -69.10
N LEU A 171 -34.41 -48.75 -68.00
CA LEU A 171 -35.10 -50.04 -68.04
C LEU A 171 -36.46 -49.95 -68.77
N LYS A 172 -37.23 -48.88 -68.53
CA LYS A 172 -38.52 -48.63 -69.21
C LYS A 172 -38.35 -48.38 -70.71
N PHE A 173 -37.34 -47.60 -71.11
CA PHE A 173 -37.04 -47.37 -72.53
C PHE A 173 -36.48 -48.63 -73.21
N GLY A 174 -35.65 -49.43 -72.53
CA GLY A 174 -35.14 -50.69 -73.05
C GLY A 174 -36.25 -51.70 -73.35
N ILE A 175 -37.26 -51.79 -72.48
CA ILE A 175 -38.43 -52.65 -72.70
C ILE A 175 -39.30 -52.11 -73.86
N GLY A 176 -39.53 -50.79 -73.94
CA GLY A 176 -40.30 -50.19 -75.03
C GLY A 176 -39.62 -50.32 -76.41
N GLY A 177 -38.30 -50.14 -76.46
CA GLY A 177 -37.50 -50.30 -77.68
C GLY A 177 -37.44 -51.74 -78.18
N ALA A 178 -37.39 -52.72 -77.27
CA ALA A 178 -37.42 -54.14 -77.63
C ALA A 178 -38.77 -54.55 -78.25
N VAL A 179 -39.89 -54.04 -77.73
CA VAL A 179 -41.24 -54.33 -78.26
C VAL A 179 -41.43 -53.72 -79.66
N ILE A 180 -41.01 -52.47 -79.86
CA ILE A 180 -41.10 -51.80 -81.17
C ILE A 180 -40.14 -52.47 -82.16
N GLY A 181 -38.91 -52.80 -81.74
CA GLY A 181 -37.94 -53.52 -82.58
C GLY A 181 -38.43 -54.89 -83.01
N ALA A 182 -39.07 -55.65 -82.11
CA ALA A 182 -39.66 -56.95 -82.42
C ALA A 182 -40.84 -56.82 -83.40
N LEU A 183 -41.69 -55.79 -83.26
CA LEU A 183 -42.80 -55.52 -84.18
C LEU A 183 -42.32 -55.16 -85.59
N VAL A 184 -41.29 -54.33 -85.71
CA VAL A 184 -40.71 -53.96 -87.01
C VAL A 184 -40.01 -55.16 -87.66
N ALA A 185 -39.27 -55.97 -86.88
CA ALA A 185 -38.63 -57.18 -87.40
C ALA A 185 -39.65 -58.22 -87.86
N ALA A 186 -40.77 -58.39 -87.15
CA ALA A 186 -41.86 -59.29 -87.55
C ALA A 186 -42.57 -58.82 -88.82
N LEU A 187 -42.71 -57.51 -89.03
CA LEU A 187 -43.29 -56.92 -90.26
C LEU A 187 -42.37 -57.07 -91.48
N ILE A 188 -41.05 -57.03 -91.28
CA ILE A 188 -40.07 -57.25 -92.37
C ILE A 188 -39.91 -58.73 -92.68
N ALA A 189 -40.00 -59.61 -91.68
CA ALA A 189 -39.89 -61.06 -91.88
C ALA A 189 -41.19 -61.73 -92.35
N GLY A 190 -42.34 -61.04 -92.20
CA GLY A 190 -43.67 -61.52 -92.59
C GLY A 190 -44.12 -61.11 -94.00
N ASN A 191 -43.29 -60.39 -94.75
CA ASN A 191 -43.48 -60.00 -96.15
C ASN A 191 -42.39 -60.66 -97.02
#